data_AF-A0A7Y7H9Z3-F1
#
_entry.id   AF-A0A7Y7H9Z3-F1
#
_cell.length_a   1.000
_cell.length_b   1.000
_cell.length_c   1.000
_cell.angle_alpha   90.00
_cell.angle_beta   90.00
_cell.angle_gamma   90.00
#
_symmetry.space_group_name_H-M   'P 1'
#
loop_
_entity.id
_entity.type
_entity.pdbx_description
1 polymer ?
#
loop_
_entity_poly.entity_id
_entity_poly.type
_entity_poly.pdbx_seq_one_letter_code
_entity_poly.pdbx_strand_id
1 'polypeptide(L)'
;MATIPENQSTVFASTATTTVSSKITVAGSTLQLGINGHPLGDQPYIQTPATKQISILKGMGMNWYRIDCMAQSDGTITVPHLLSPLLDAAAAGKVNILPMLYTRTMDLTKSQSYNYEAGKKLGTNFGAKYAQNFEYYDLGNDLTLDLLLPGKVGWSQYDFDRTKFNRTAAYLKGMDEGLKSQDPNAKTMISAGWLQYAFLRMCDTYGVKFNVVAYHWYSEMERLAPNYKINDITVKLGSLFPKKPIWITESNIRYSSTQTQSEKEQNQNTFVANFVAKCKANPQVKVLMFYELFDEPLKSAQEGSYGFLKWTTPYTSWAKKLVASNLTIY
;
A
#
# COMPACT_ATOMS: atom_id res chain seq x y z
N MET A 1 -10.17 -15.39 6.17
CA MET A 1 -10.75 -14.72 4.99
C MET A 1 -12.24 -14.60 5.20
N ALA A 2 -12.73 -13.40 5.54
CA ALA A 2 -14.16 -13.15 5.39
C ALA A 2 -14.43 -13.11 3.88
N THR A 3 -15.02 -14.19 3.37
CA THR A 3 -15.57 -14.23 2.03
C THR A 3 -16.59 -13.11 1.91
N ILE A 4 -16.28 -12.13 1.06
CA ILE A 4 -17.26 -11.16 0.58
C ILE A 4 -18.38 -12.01 -0.05
N PRO A 5 -19.67 -11.81 0.31
CA PRO A 5 -20.75 -12.63 -0.22
C PRO A 5 -20.74 -12.61 -1.75
N GLU A 6 -20.44 -13.77 -2.31
CA GLU A 6 -20.45 -14.06 -3.74
C GLU A 6 -21.91 -14.23 -4.17
N ASN A 7 -22.68 -13.14 -4.15
CA ASN A 7 -23.94 -13.08 -4.88
C ASN A 7 -24.36 -11.63 -5.05
N GLN A 8 -23.96 -11.00 -6.17
CA GLN A 8 -24.79 -10.14 -7.01
C GLN A 8 -24.07 -9.99 -8.36
N SER A 9 -24.03 -11.08 -9.11
CA SER A 9 -23.84 -11.09 -10.55
C SER A 9 -25.12 -10.53 -11.20
N THR A 10 -25.25 -9.21 -11.23
CA THR A 10 -26.16 -8.53 -12.17
C THR A 10 -25.36 -7.55 -13.01
N VAL A 11 -25.48 -7.78 -14.31
CA VAL A 11 -24.87 -7.02 -15.40
C VAL A 11 -25.36 -5.58 -15.33
N PHE A 12 -24.44 -4.63 -15.13
CA PHE A 12 -24.70 -3.23 -15.45
C PHE A 12 -23.65 -2.77 -16.46
N ALA A 13 -24.09 -2.72 -17.72
CA ALA A 13 -23.34 -2.16 -18.82
C ALA A 13 -23.50 -0.64 -18.86
N SER A 14 -22.38 0.04 -19.16
CA SER A 14 -22.26 1.36 -19.82
C SER A 14 -22.73 2.57 -19.00
N THR A 15 -21.92 3.61 -18.76
CA THR A 15 -21.43 4.52 -19.80
C THR A 15 -20.40 5.50 -19.18
N ALA A 16 -19.19 5.50 -19.72
CA ALA A 16 -18.36 6.69 -19.91
C ALA A 16 -17.17 6.26 -20.77
N THR A 17 -17.29 6.44 -22.08
CA THR A 17 -16.16 6.41 -23.01
C THR A 17 -15.33 7.67 -22.80
N THR A 18 -14.65 7.75 -21.66
CA THR A 18 -13.48 8.62 -21.52
C THR A 18 -12.42 8.06 -22.45
N THR A 19 -11.93 8.87 -23.37
CA THR A 19 -10.85 8.53 -24.29
C THR A 19 -9.65 8.03 -23.47
N VAL A 20 -9.45 6.71 -23.46
CA VAL A 20 -8.37 6.09 -22.68
C VAL A 20 -7.06 6.44 -23.36
N SER A 21 -6.29 7.35 -22.77
CA SER A 21 -4.88 7.46 -23.12
C SER A 21 -4.23 6.14 -22.75
N SER A 22 -3.76 5.38 -23.74
CA SER A 22 -3.00 4.16 -23.49
C SER A 22 -1.68 4.44 -22.78
N LYS A 23 -1.13 5.66 -22.92
CA LYS A 23 0.09 6.11 -22.25
C LYS A 23 -0.20 6.65 -20.85
N ILE A 24 0.67 6.28 -19.91
CA ILE A 24 0.63 6.70 -18.52
C ILE A 24 1.76 7.73 -18.30
N THR A 25 1.40 8.95 -17.87
CA THR A 25 2.37 10.02 -17.60
C THR A 25 1.97 10.87 -16.40
N VAL A 26 2.98 11.30 -15.64
CA VAL A 26 2.84 12.26 -14.53
C VAL A 26 3.41 13.65 -14.85
N ALA A 27 3.81 13.89 -16.10
CA ALA A 27 4.40 15.18 -16.52
C ALA A 27 3.50 16.37 -16.14
N GLY A 28 4.10 17.42 -15.60
CA GLY A 28 3.38 18.62 -15.13
C GLY A 28 2.67 18.45 -13.77
N SER A 29 3.00 17.42 -12.99
CA SER A 29 2.48 17.20 -11.63
C SER A 29 3.60 16.91 -10.63
N THR A 30 3.32 17.09 -9.34
CA THR A 30 4.19 16.67 -8.23
C THR A 30 3.96 15.22 -7.80
N LEU A 31 3.03 14.50 -8.45
CA LEU A 31 2.74 13.10 -8.15
C LEU A 31 3.96 12.23 -8.46
N GLN A 32 4.41 11.48 -7.47
CA GLN A 32 5.45 10.47 -7.63
C GLN A 32 4.82 9.08 -7.74
N LEU A 33 5.42 8.21 -8.56
CA LEU A 33 4.99 6.83 -8.69
C LEU A 33 5.94 5.89 -7.93
N GLY A 34 5.36 4.82 -7.44
CA GLY A 34 6.07 3.72 -6.79
C GLY A 34 5.44 2.38 -7.11
N ILE A 35 6.01 1.36 -6.50
CA ILE A 35 5.51 0.00 -6.59
C ILE A 35 5.77 -0.73 -5.28
N ASN A 36 5.00 -1.78 -5.04
CA ASN A 36 5.23 -2.67 -3.93
C ASN A 36 6.02 -3.87 -4.41
N GLY A 37 6.70 -4.50 -3.46
CA GLY A 37 7.27 -5.81 -3.66
C GLY A 37 7.69 -6.45 -2.36
N HIS A 38 8.12 -7.69 -2.48
CA HIS A 38 8.38 -8.55 -1.33
C HIS A 38 9.86 -8.98 -1.28
N PRO A 39 10.84 -8.04 -1.39
CA PRO A 39 12.28 -8.37 -1.46
C PRO A 39 12.85 -9.03 -0.22
N LEU A 40 12.08 -9.06 0.86
CA LEU A 40 12.48 -9.62 2.14
C LEU A 40 11.86 -11.02 2.41
N GLY A 41 11.19 -11.64 1.43
CA GLY A 41 10.56 -12.95 1.68
C GLY A 41 10.17 -13.78 0.46
N ASP A 42 9.64 -13.17 -0.60
CA ASP A 42 8.99 -13.96 -1.66
C ASP A 42 9.97 -14.36 -2.77
N GLN A 43 9.81 -15.58 -3.29
CA GLN A 43 10.70 -16.19 -4.30
C GLN A 43 10.96 -15.30 -5.52
N PRO A 44 9.96 -14.65 -6.15
CA PRO A 44 10.18 -13.75 -7.28
C PRO A 44 11.24 -12.67 -7.01
N TYR A 45 11.31 -12.21 -5.76
CA TYR A 45 12.16 -11.11 -5.36
C TYR A 45 13.50 -11.58 -4.81
N ILE A 46 13.56 -12.59 -3.95
CA ILE A 46 14.85 -13.04 -3.39
C ILE A 46 15.77 -13.67 -4.44
N GLN A 47 15.19 -14.20 -5.52
CA GLN A 47 15.94 -14.73 -6.67
C GLN A 47 16.40 -13.62 -7.63
N THR A 48 15.85 -12.40 -7.51
CA THR A 48 16.23 -11.25 -8.33
C THR A 48 17.12 -10.31 -7.51
N PRO A 49 18.39 -10.07 -7.90
CA PRO A 49 19.27 -9.17 -7.16
C PRO A 49 18.64 -7.79 -6.92
N ALA A 50 18.82 -7.23 -5.73
CA ALA A 50 18.21 -5.95 -5.36
C ALA A 50 18.56 -4.80 -6.32
N THR A 51 19.82 -4.75 -6.80
CA THR A 51 20.27 -3.80 -7.83
C THR A 51 19.45 -3.89 -9.11
N LYS A 52 19.05 -5.11 -9.49
CA LYS A 52 18.22 -5.36 -10.67
C LYS A 52 16.78 -4.93 -10.42
N GLN A 53 16.21 -5.24 -9.24
CA GLN A 53 14.87 -4.76 -8.86
C GLN A 53 14.80 -3.22 -8.95
N ILE A 54 15.72 -2.51 -8.28
CA ILE A 54 15.79 -1.05 -8.28
C ILE A 54 16.02 -0.48 -9.69
N SER A 55 16.86 -1.13 -10.51
CA SER A 55 17.05 -0.72 -11.90
C SER A 55 15.77 -0.82 -12.73
N ILE A 56 14.91 -1.81 -12.47
CA ILE A 56 13.65 -1.95 -13.21
C ILE A 56 12.67 -0.86 -12.80
N LEU A 57 12.52 -0.58 -11.50
CA LEU A 57 11.71 0.53 -10.99
C LEU A 57 12.10 1.85 -11.65
N LYS A 58 13.40 2.16 -11.66
CA LYS A 58 13.94 3.33 -12.36
C LYS A 58 13.64 3.33 -13.85
N GLY A 59 13.76 2.17 -14.51
CA GLY A 59 13.44 2.02 -15.93
C GLY A 59 11.96 2.25 -16.25
N MET A 60 11.09 2.23 -15.25
CA MET A 60 9.67 2.62 -15.33
C MET A 60 9.42 4.04 -14.82
N GLY A 61 10.45 4.76 -14.37
CA GLY A 61 10.38 6.11 -13.79
C GLY A 61 9.78 6.19 -12.38
N MET A 62 9.78 5.07 -11.65
CA MET A 62 9.27 5.00 -10.29
C MET A 62 10.38 5.32 -9.27
N ASN A 63 10.03 6.06 -8.23
CA ASN A 63 10.96 6.58 -7.23
C ASN A 63 10.68 6.06 -5.82
N TRP A 64 9.64 5.25 -5.65
CA TRP A 64 9.26 4.65 -4.38
C TRP A 64 9.14 3.14 -4.49
N TYR A 65 9.67 2.44 -3.50
CA TYR A 65 9.50 1.00 -3.34
C TYR A 65 8.97 0.70 -1.93
N ARG A 66 7.71 0.26 -1.83
CA ARG A 66 7.13 -0.18 -0.56
C ARG A 66 7.45 -1.64 -0.33
N ILE A 67 7.93 -1.96 0.87
CA ILE A 67 8.37 -3.30 1.24
C ILE A 67 7.82 -3.71 2.59
N ASP A 68 7.56 -5.01 2.76
CA ASP A 68 7.10 -5.56 4.03
C ASP A 68 8.27 -5.83 4.97
N CYS A 69 8.22 -5.25 6.17
CA CYS A 69 9.27 -5.31 7.16
C CYS A 69 8.77 -6.00 8.42
N MET A 70 9.26 -7.23 8.64
CA MET A 70 9.11 -7.92 9.92
C MET A 70 10.34 -7.65 10.78
N ALA A 71 10.16 -7.02 11.94
CA ALA A 71 11.23 -6.73 12.88
C ALA A 71 11.24 -7.70 14.07
N GLN A 72 12.41 -7.92 14.67
CA GLN A 72 12.61 -8.63 15.93
C GLN A 72 12.26 -7.73 17.13
N SER A 73 12.24 -8.30 18.34
CA SER A 73 11.95 -7.54 19.56
C SER A 73 13.00 -6.47 19.86
N ASP A 74 14.23 -6.64 19.37
CA ASP A 74 15.32 -5.67 19.42
C ASP A 74 15.26 -4.63 18.28
N GLY A 75 14.25 -4.70 17.41
CA GLY A 75 14.05 -3.82 16.26
C GLY A 75 14.70 -4.30 14.97
N THR A 76 15.59 -5.31 14.98
CA THR A 76 16.30 -5.77 13.77
C THR A 76 15.33 -6.43 12.80
N ILE A 77 15.32 -6.04 11.52
CA ILE A 77 14.57 -6.76 10.48
C ILE A 77 15.03 -8.23 10.44
N THR A 78 14.10 -9.18 10.34
CA THR A 78 14.38 -10.63 10.49
C THR A 78 15.34 -11.19 9.44
N VAL A 79 15.47 -10.50 8.29
CA VAL A 79 16.35 -10.88 7.17
C VAL A 79 17.31 -9.74 6.80
N PRO A 80 18.22 -9.34 7.71
CA PRO A 80 19.08 -8.18 7.49
C PRO A 80 20.00 -8.35 6.27
N HIS A 81 20.33 -9.59 5.91
CA HIS A 81 21.12 -9.94 4.73
C HIS A 81 20.41 -9.64 3.40
N LEU A 82 19.07 -9.56 3.38
CA LEU A 82 18.29 -9.12 2.20
C LEU A 82 18.08 -7.60 2.21
N LEU A 83 17.92 -7.00 3.39
CA LEU A 83 17.70 -5.57 3.54
C LEU A 83 18.93 -4.73 3.15
N SER A 84 20.14 -5.10 3.62
CA SER A 84 21.32 -4.25 3.38
C SER A 84 21.61 -4.03 1.89
N PRO A 85 21.67 -5.08 1.04
CA PRO A 85 21.87 -4.90 -0.40
C PRO A 85 20.73 -4.11 -1.06
N LEU A 86 19.51 -4.20 -0.52
CA LEU A 86 18.38 -3.41 -1.00
C LEU A 86 18.53 -1.93 -0.68
N LEU A 87 18.93 -1.57 0.54
CA LEU A 87 19.20 -0.19 0.92
C LEU A 87 20.33 0.42 0.09
N ASP A 88 21.42 -0.33 -0.12
CA ASP A 88 22.56 0.10 -0.94
C ASP A 88 22.12 0.33 -2.40
N ALA A 89 21.36 -0.62 -2.96
CA ALA A 89 20.81 -0.51 -4.31
C ALA A 89 19.86 0.68 -4.44
N ALA A 90 18.99 0.89 -3.45
CA ALA A 90 18.03 1.98 -3.43
C ALA A 90 18.72 3.35 -3.35
N ALA A 91 19.74 3.49 -2.50
CA ALA A 91 20.55 4.71 -2.39
C ALA A 91 21.28 5.02 -3.71
N ALA A 92 21.98 4.04 -4.31
CA ALA A 92 22.61 4.20 -5.62
C ALA A 92 21.59 4.47 -6.74
N GLY A 93 20.38 3.92 -6.58
CA GLY A 93 19.25 4.12 -7.46
C GLY A 93 18.52 5.45 -7.25
N LYS A 94 18.76 6.19 -6.17
CA LYS A 94 17.90 7.31 -5.74
C LYS A 94 16.42 6.93 -5.69
N VAL A 95 16.14 5.70 -5.24
CA VAL A 95 14.79 5.19 -4.98
C VAL A 95 14.55 5.20 -3.49
N ASN A 96 13.43 5.78 -3.06
CA ASN A 96 13.04 5.81 -1.66
C ASN A 96 12.41 4.46 -1.28
N ILE A 97 12.73 3.98 -0.08
CA ILE A 97 12.08 2.80 0.49
C ILE A 97 11.02 3.26 1.48
N LEU A 98 9.80 2.75 1.33
CA LEU A 98 8.73 2.86 2.33
C LEU A 98 8.63 1.52 3.08
N PRO A 99 9.20 1.38 4.28
CA PRO A 99 8.98 0.20 5.11
C PRO A 99 7.54 0.18 5.64
N MET A 100 6.81 -0.90 5.36
CA MET A 100 5.63 -1.27 6.12
C MET A 100 6.05 -2.16 7.29
N LEU A 101 5.94 -1.63 8.51
CA LEU A 101 6.34 -2.32 9.72
C LEU A 101 5.16 -3.10 10.32
N TYR A 102 5.27 -4.43 10.37
CA TYR A 102 4.23 -5.28 10.94
C TYR A 102 3.99 -5.02 12.43
N THR A 103 2.72 -5.08 12.85
CA THR A 103 2.28 -4.93 14.25
C THR A 103 2.41 -6.23 15.06
N ARG A 104 3.54 -6.91 14.95
CA ARG A 104 3.71 -8.31 15.41
C ARG A 104 3.59 -8.56 16.92
N THR A 105 3.71 -7.51 17.74
CA THR A 105 3.60 -7.61 19.21
C THR A 105 2.27 -7.10 19.74
N MET A 106 1.35 -6.73 18.84
CA MET A 106 0.00 -6.32 19.19
C MET A 106 -0.79 -7.52 19.68
N ASP A 107 -1.51 -7.36 20.79
CA ASP A 107 -2.35 -8.42 21.37
C ASP A 107 -3.74 -7.84 21.68
N LEU A 108 -4.71 -8.19 20.83
CA LEU A 108 -6.08 -7.72 20.94
C LEU A 108 -6.84 -8.29 22.14
N THR A 109 -6.24 -9.17 22.95
CA THR A 109 -6.82 -9.64 24.22
C THR A 109 -6.37 -8.82 25.42
N LYS A 110 -5.27 -8.06 25.29
CA LYS A 110 -4.64 -7.32 26.38
C LYS A 110 -5.18 -5.89 26.51
N SER A 111 -4.77 -5.19 27.56
CA SER A 111 -5.21 -3.81 27.80
C SER A 111 -4.67 -2.83 26.75
N GLN A 112 -5.27 -1.63 26.68
CA GLN A 112 -4.73 -0.53 25.87
C GLN A 112 -3.33 -0.14 26.33
N SER A 113 -3.10 -0.06 27.64
CA SER A 113 -1.78 0.26 28.21
C SER A 113 -0.72 -0.78 27.81
N TYR A 114 -1.05 -2.08 27.85
CA TYR A 114 -0.15 -3.13 27.36
C TYR A 114 0.22 -2.91 25.89
N ASN A 115 -0.79 -2.69 25.03
CA ASN A 115 -0.57 -2.51 23.61
C ASN A 115 0.22 -1.23 23.30
N TYR A 116 -0.03 -0.15 24.02
CA TYR A 116 0.77 1.07 23.93
C TYR A 116 2.24 0.82 24.23
N GLU A 117 2.57 0.16 25.35
CA GLU A 117 3.97 -0.15 25.70
C GLU A 117 4.61 -1.13 24.71
N ALA A 118 3.86 -2.13 24.23
CA ALA A 118 4.34 -3.08 23.23
C ALA A 118 4.67 -2.38 21.90
N GLY A 119 3.80 -1.49 21.44
CA GLY A 119 4.01 -0.68 20.24
C GLY A 119 5.17 0.29 20.42
N LYS A 120 5.23 0.97 21.57
CA LYS A 120 6.31 1.90 21.91
C LYS A 120 7.68 1.24 21.91
N LYS A 121 7.79 0.07 22.53
CA LYS A 121 9.03 -0.72 22.52
C LYS A 121 9.45 -1.09 21.09
N LEU A 122 8.52 -1.57 20.26
CA LEU A 122 8.83 -1.91 18.87
C LEU A 122 9.28 -0.68 18.07
N GLY A 123 8.53 0.42 18.16
CA GLY A 123 8.83 1.68 17.47
C GLY A 123 10.19 2.26 17.89
N THR A 124 10.46 2.34 19.20
CA THR A 124 11.76 2.79 19.72
C THR A 124 12.89 1.92 19.17
N ASN A 125 12.78 0.61 19.28
CA ASN A 125 13.87 -0.27 18.87
C ASN A 125 14.11 -0.26 17.36
N PHE A 126 13.05 -0.18 16.56
CA PHE A 126 13.16 -0.05 15.11
C PHE A 126 13.78 1.30 14.71
N GLY A 127 13.32 2.40 15.32
CA GLY A 127 13.87 3.73 15.08
C GLY A 127 15.35 3.82 15.41
N ALA A 128 15.77 3.24 16.55
CA ALA A 128 17.18 3.22 16.96
C ALA A 128 18.11 2.55 15.92
N LYS A 129 17.59 1.61 15.13
CA LYS A 129 18.38 0.92 14.08
C LYS A 129 18.28 1.58 12.71
N TYR A 130 17.12 2.14 12.37
CA TYR A 130 16.81 2.49 10.98
C TYR A 130 16.40 3.95 10.75
N ALA A 131 16.51 4.83 11.75
CA ALA A 131 16.25 6.28 11.62
C ALA A 131 17.02 6.93 10.45
N GLN A 132 18.24 6.46 10.18
CA GLN A 132 19.07 7.00 9.11
C GLN A 132 18.72 6.46 7.72
N ASN A 133 17.92 5.40 7.65
CA ASN A 133 17.63 4.70 6.40
C ASN A 133 16.30 5.12 5.78
N PHE A 134 15.36 5.63 6.57
CA PHE A 134 14.01 5.91 6.12
C PHE A 134 13.53 7.27 6.62
N GLU A 135 12.77 7.97 5.78
CA GLU A 135 12.08 9.21 6.18
C GLU A 135 10.60 8.93 6.50
N TYR A 136 10.00 7.96 5.80
CA TYR A 136 8.59 7.60 5.93
C TYR A 136 8.43 6.17 6.42
N TYR A 137 7.37 5.91 7.19
CA TYR A 137 7.10 4.61 7.81
C TYR A 137 5.61 4.29 7.76
N ASP A 138 5.23 3.17 7.17
CA ASP A 138 3.84 2.66 7.16
C ASP A 138 3.65 1.73 8.36
N LEU A 139 2.81 2.13 9.31
CA LEU A 139 2.63 1.44 10.58
C LEU A 139 1.49 0.44 10.49
N GLY A 140 1.83 -0.79 10.13
CA GLY A 140 0.90 -1.90 9.93
C GLY A 140 0.26 -1.93 8.54
N ASN A 141 -0.44 -3.03 8.28
CA ASN A 141 -1.10 -3.31 7.02
C ASN A 141 -2.49 -3.91 7.27
N ASP A 142 -3.51 -3.43 6.57
CA ASP A 142 -4.89 -3.96 6.60
C ASP A 142 -5.45 -4.23 8.00
N LEU A 143 -5.10 -3.37 8.97
CA LEU A 143 -5.41 -3.53 10.40
C LEU A 143 -6.91 -3.56 10.68
N THR A 144 -7.73 -3.09 9.75
CA THR A 144 -9.19 -3.02 9.82
C THR A 144 -9.88 -4.37 9.72
N LEU A 145 -9.22 -5.40 9.16
CA LEU A 145 -9.82 -6.72 8.94
C LEU A 145 -10.28 -7.39 10.23
N ASP A 146 -9.53 -7.22 11.32
CA ASP A 146 -9.87 -7.80 12.64
C ASP A 146 -10.82 -6.91 13.47
N LEU A 147 -11.10 -5.70 12.98
CA LEU A 147 -11.82 -4.65 13.69
C LEU A 147 -13.22 -4.42 13.14
N LEU A 148 -13.43 -4.66 11.85
CA LEU A 148 -14.70 -4.43 11.20
C LEU A 148 -15.76 -5.42 11.69
N LEU A 149 -16.93 -4.91 12.05
CA LEU A 149 -18.06 -5.74 12.46
C LEU A 149 -18.68 -6.44 11.24
N PRO A 150 -19.27 -7.64 11.42
CA PRO A 150 -19.92 -8.37 10.34
C PRO A 150 -20.96 -7.52 9.59
N GLY A 151 -20.92 -7.58 8.25
CA GLY A 151 -21.87 -6.87 7.37
C GLY A 151 -21.66 -5.34 7.30
N LYS A 152 -20.58 -4.82 7.89
CA LYS A 152 -20.25 -3.39 7.82
C LYS A 152 -19.21 -3.10 6.74
N VAL A 153 -19.12 -1.82 6.35
CA VAL A 153 -18.26 -1.37 5.24
C VAL A 153 -17.10 -0.47 5.68
N GLY A 154 -17.20 0.15 6.86
CA GLY A 154 -16.10 0.87 7.53
C GLY A 154 -16.08 2.38 7.33
N TRP A 155 -17.18 2.97 6.82
CA TRP A 155 -17.29 4.42 6.63
C TRP A 155 -17.73 5.19 7.89
N SER A 156 -18.15 4.46 8.92
CA SER A 156 -18.66 4.98 10.18
C SER A 156 -17.86 4.38 11.33
N GLN A 157 -17.68 5.14 12.41
CA GLN A 157 -17.01 4.60 13.61
C GLN A 157 -17.78 3.44 14.26
N TYR A 158 -19.10 3.37 14.02
CA TYR A 158 -19.97 2.31 14.53
C TYR A 158 -19.87 1.01 13.73
N ASP A 159 -19.08 1.02 12.65
CA ASP A 159 -18.81 -0.18 11.85
C ASP A 159 -17.70 -1.04 12.46
N PHE A 160 -17.04 -0.57 13.53
CA PHE A 160 -15.88 -1.21 14.13
C PHE A 160 -16.15 -1.65 15.56
N ASP A 161 -15.53 -2.77 15.96
CA ASP A 161 -15.41 -3.19 17.35
C ASP A 161 -14.57 -2.16 18.11
N ARG A 162 -15.22 -1.39 18.99
CA ARG A 162 -14.58 -0.28 19.69
C ARG A 162 -13.49 -0.76 20.65
N THR A 163 -13.64 -1.94 21.25
CA THR A 163 -12.67 -2.48 22.19
C THR A 163 -11.40 -2.88 21.47
N LYS A 164 -11.52 -3.63 20.37
CA LYS A 164 -10.37 -4.00 19.54
C LYS A 164 -9.73 -2.77 18.91
N PHE A 165 -10.53 -1.85 18.38
CA PHE A 165 -10.03 -0.59 17.81
C PHE A 165 -9.18 0.17 18.82
N ASN A 166 -9.66 0.37 20.06
CA ASN A 166 -8.92 1.12 21.08
C ASN A 166 -7.57 0.45 21.41
N ARG A 167 -7.50 -0.89 21.39
CA ARG A 167 -6.25 -1.64 21.60
C ARG A 167 -5.28 -1.44 20.42
N THR A 168 -5.76 -1.51 19.19
CA THR A 168 -4.97 -1.23 17.98
C THR A 168 -4.49 0.21 17.96
N ALA A 169 -5.35 1.19 18.23
CA ALA A 169 -4.99 2.60 18.25
C ALA A 169 -3.97 2.92 19.35
N ALA A 170 -4.07 2.29 20.53
CA ALA A 170 -3.04 2.39 21.57
C ALA A 170 -1.69 1.85 21.08
N TYR A 171 -1.68 0.70 20.42
CA TYR A 171 -0.47 0.12 19.83
C TYR A 171 0.19 1.05 18.80
N LEU A 172 -0.60 1.55 17.84
CA LEU A 172 -0.12 2.46 16.80
C LEU A 172 0.38 3.79 17.38
N LYS A 173 -0.30 4.33 18.40
CA LYS A 173 0.17 5.50 19.16
C LYS A 173 1.52 5.23 19.81
N GLY A 174 1.68 4.07 20.43
CA GLY A 174 2.95 3.63 21.00
C GLY A 174 4.04 3.57 19.93
N MET A 175 3.80 2.86 18.82
CA MET A 175 4.76 2.76 17.71
C MET A 175 5.20 4.12 17.19
N ASP A 176 4.24 5.02 16.91
CA ASP A 176 4.49 6.37 16.42
C ASP A 176 5.39 7.17 17.39
N GLU A 177 5.04 7.20 18.67
CA GLU A 177 5.79 7.94 19.69
C GLU A 177 7.16 7.30 19.96
N GLY A 178 7.24 5.97 19.98
CA GLY A 178 8.49 5.24 20.16
C GLY A 178 9.46 5.50 19.02
N LEU A 179 8.99 5.40 17.78
CA LEU A 179 9.79 5.70 16.59
C LEU A 179 10.30 7.13 16.62
N LYS A 180 9.39 8.10 16.86
CA LYS A 180 9.74 9.53 16.92
C LYS A 180 10.66 9.91 18.07
N SER A 181 10.75 9.09 19.11
CA SER A 181 11.75 9.27 20.18
C SER A 181 13.19 9.03 19.72
N GLN A 182 13.38 8.25 18.66
CA GLN A 182 14.69 7.94 18.07
C GLN A 182 14.92 8.68 16.74
N ASP A 183 13.85 8.96 16.00
CA ASP A 183 13.85 9.79 14.81
C ASP A 183 12.78 10.90 14.91
N PRO A 184 13.13 12.07 15.48
CA PRO A 184 12.18 13.19 15.60
C PRO A 184 11.60 13.70 14.28
N ASN A 185 12.22 13.37 13.14
CA ASN A 185 11.79 13.78 11.82
C ASN A 185 10.95 12.72 11.09
N ALA A 186 10.79 11.53 11.68
CA ALA A 186 10.04 10.42 11.09
C ALA A 186 8.62 10.85 10.69
N LYS A 187 8.25 10.51 9.45
CA LYS A 187 6.90 10.72 8.91
C LYS A 187 6.15 9.40 8.88
N THR A 188 5.27 9.21 9.84
CA THR A 188 4.51 7.96 9.95
C THR A 188 3.21 8.04 9.15
N MET A 189 2.72 6.88 8.73
CA MET A 189 1.42 6.72 8.08
C MET A 189 0.72 5.48 8.63
N ILE A 190 -0.60 5.47 8.48
CA ILE A 190 -1.43 4.31 8.82
C ILE A 190 -2.23 3.99 7.56
N SER A 191 -2.13 2.76 7.11
CA SER A 191 -2.86 2.27 5.95
C SER A 191 -4.30 1.88 6.32
N ALA A 192 -5.22 2.18 5.42
CA ALA A 192 -6.57 1.62 5.39
C ALA A 192 -6.94 1.36 3.92
N GLY A 193 -7.99 0.58 3.66
CA GLY A 193 -8.42 0.29 2.29
C GLY A 193 -9.93 0.28 2.14
N TRP A 194 -10.39 -0.02 0.92
CA TRP A 194 -11.81 -0.14 0.63
C TRP A 194 -12.56 1.14 1.04
N LEU A 195 -13.64 1.00 1.80
CA LEU A 195 -14.47 2.09 2.32
C LEU A 195 -14.17 2.40 3.79
N GLN A 196 -13.07 1.88 4.32
CA GLN A 196 -12.78 1.82 5.74
C GLN A 196 -12.09 3.09 6.28
N TYR A 197 -12.30 4.23 5.62
CA TYR A 197 -11.70 5.51 5.98
C TYR A 197 -12.08 6.04 7.37
N ALA A 198 -13.16 5.53 8.00
CA ALA A 198 -13.45 5.92 9.37
C ALA A 198 -12.42 5.42 10.37
N PHE A 199 -11.74 4.30 10.09
CA PHE A 199 -10.62 3.82 10.90
C PHE A 199 -9.54 4.90 11.08
N LEU A 200 -9.13 5.55 9.98
CA LEU A 200 -8.12 6.60 10.01
C LEU A 200 -8.56 7.84 10.81
N ARG A 201 -9.85 8.22 10.71
CA ARG A 201 -10.41 9.31 11.52
C ARG A 201 -10.46 8.95 13.00
N MET A 202 -10.80 7.70 13.30
CA MET A 202 -10.82 7.21 14.67
C MET A 202 -9.40 7.20 15.25
N CYS A 203 -8.37 6.80 14.48
CA CYS A 203 -6.96 6.90 14.91
C CYS A 203 -6.54 8.34 15.19
N ASP A 204 -6.88 9.29 14.31
CA ASP A 204 -6.58 10.72 14.50
C ASP A 204 -7.28 11.26 15.75
N THR A 205 -8.55 10.92 15.96
CA THR A 205 -9.34 11.30 17.15
C THR A 205 -8.80 10.68 18.44
N TYR A 206 -8.32 9.44 18.38
CA TYR A 206 -7.70 8.74 19.51
C TYR A 206 -6.36 9.38 19.91
N GLY A 207 -5.72 10.11 19.00
CA GLY A 207 -4.45 10.79 19.23
C GLY A 207 -3.23 10.06 18.66
N VAL A 208 -3.41 9.21 17.65
CA VAL A 208 -2.30 8.69 16.85
C VAL A 208 -1.84 9.79 15.89
N LYS A 209 -0.62 10.31 16.07
CA LYS A 209 -0.14 11.53 15.36
C LYS A 209 0.54 11.23 14.03
N PHE A 210 -0.08 10.37 13.23
CA PHE A 210 0.44 10.02 11.91
C PHE A 210 0.44 11.23 10.95
N ASN A 211 1.44 11.30 10.09
CA ASN A 211 1.71 12.44 9.22
C ASN A 211 0.99 12.33 7.87
N VAL A 212 0.82 11.11 7.35
CA VAL A 212 0.30 10.85 5.99
C VAL A 212 -0.89 9.89 6.04
N VAL A 213 -1.91 10.18 5.22
CA VAL A 213 -3.02 9.25 4.98
C VAL A 213 -2.56 8.23 3.95
N ALA A 214 -2.27 7.00 4.39
CA ALA A 214 -1.99 5.88 3.49
C ALA A 214 -3.30 5.15 3.15
N TYR A 215 -3.50 4.84 1.87
CA TYR A 215 -4.74 4.20 1.43
C TYR A 215 -4.54 3.16 0.33
N HIS A 216 -5.26 2.05 0.44
CA HIS A 216 -5.32 0.99 -0.55
C HIS A 216 -6.57 1.14 -1.40
N TRP A 217 -6.42 1.16 -2.73
CA TRP A 217 -7.52 1.32 -3.65
C TRP A 217 -7.37 0.45 -4.89
N TYR A 218 -8.28 -0.50 -5.08
CA TYR A 218 -8.26 -1.42 -6.20
C TYR A 218 -9.48 -1.21 -7.12
N SER A 219 -9.41 -1.70 -8.36
CA SER A 219 -10.39 -1.40 -9.42
C SER A 219 -11.86 -1.76 -9.14
N GLU A 220 -12.09 -2.81 -8.36
CA GLU A 220 -13.42 -3.20 -7.89
C GLU A 220 -14.01 -2.14 -6.96
N MET A 221 -13.16 -1.47 -6.17
CA MET A 221 -13.59 -0.36 -5.31
C MET A 221 -14.01 0.83 -6.16
N GLU A 222 -13.27 1.12 -7.23
CA GLU A 222 -13.62 2.16 -8.20
C GLU A 222 -15.02 1.95 -8.80
N ARG A 223 -15.36 0.69 -9.14
CA ARG A 223 -16.69 0.32 -9.64
C ARG A 223 -17.79 0.43 -8.58
N LEU A 224 -17.49 0.09 -7.32
CA LEU A 224 -18.47 0.04 -6.24
C LEU A 224 -18.68 1.38 -5.53
N ALA A 225 -17.69 2.27 -5.57
CA ALA A 225 -17.69 3.55 -4.88
C ALA A 225 -18.94 4.43 -5.13
N PRO A 226 -19.52 4.49 -6.35
CA PRO A 226 -20.75 5.24 -6.59
C PRO A 226 -21.94 4.79 -5.73
N ASN A 227 -22.05 3.50 -5.40
CA ASN A 227 -23.11 2.98 -4.51
C ASN A 227 -23.04 3.56 -3.10
N TYR A 228 -21.87 4.09 -2.73
CA TYR A 228 -21.59 4.72 -1.45
C TYR A 228 -21.43 6.24 -1.56
N LYS A 229 -21.85 6.83 -2.70
CA LYS A 229 -21.75 8.26 -3.00
C LYS A 229 -20.30 8.77 -2.96
N ILE A 230 -19.36 7.93 -3.37
CA ILE A 230 -17.94 8.28 -3.53
C ILE A 230 -17.66 8.29 -5.02
N ASN A 231 -17.63 9.49 -5.62
CA ASN A 231 -17.31 9.66 -7.04
C ASN A 231 -15.79 9.57 -7.28
N ASP A 232 -15.01 10.05 -6.31
CA ASP A 232 -13.55 10.06 -6.37
C ASP A 232 -13.00 9.84 -4.96
N ILE A 233 -12.29 8.74 -4.77
CA ILE A 233 -11.68 8.41 -3.48
C ILE A 233 -10.63 9.44 -3.06
N THR A 234 -9.87 10.01 -4.00
CA THR A 234 -8.83 10.98 -3.69
C THR A 234 -9.45 12.27 -3.15
N VAL A 235 -10.57 12.72 -3.74
CA VAL A 235 -11.33 13.89 -3.26
C VAL A 235 -11.97 13.58 -1.91
N LYS A 236 -12.53 12.38 -1.75
CA LYS A 236 -13.11 11.95 -0.46
C LYS A 236 -12.07 12.00 0.65
N LEU A 237 -10.90 11.39 0.45
CA LEU A 237 -9.80 11.42 1.43
C LEU A 237 -9.33 12.85 1.68
N GLY A 238 -9.21 13.67 0.64
CA GLY A 238 -8.84 15.08 0.76
C GLY A 238 -9.80 15.88 1.64
N SER A 239 -11.10 15.65 1.45
CA SER A 239 -12.15 16.28 2.27
C SER A 239 -12.11 15.85 3.74
N LEU A 240 -11.74 14.61 4.01
CA LEU A 240 -11.69 14.07 5.38
C LEU A 240 -10.42 14.46 6.12
N PHE A 241 -9.31 14.69 5.40
CA PHE A 241 -8.00 14.97 5.97
C PHE A 241 -7.33 16.17 5.29
N PRO A 242 -7.93 17.37 5.30
CA PRO A 242 -7.50 18.50 4.46
C PRO A 242 -6.08 19.02 4.75
N LYS A 243 -5.47 18.59 5.86
CA LYS A 243 -4.13 19.03 6.31
C LYS A 243 -3.04 17.96 6.16
N LYS A 244 -3.38 16.74 5.74
CA LYS A 244 -2.41 15.64 5.60
C LYS A 244 -2.23 15.28 4.13
N PRO A 245 -0.99 15.06 3.64
CA PRO A 245 -0.79 14.48 2.31
C PRO A 245 -1.42 13.08 2.25
N ILE A 246 -1.83 12.69 1.04
CA ILE A 246 -2.41 11.38 0.73
C ILE A 246 -1.40 10.58 -0.07
N TRP A 247 -1.15 9.35 0.37
CA TRP A 247 -0.37 8.36 -0.36
C TRP A 247 -1.28 7.17 -0.65
N ILE A 248 -1.43 6.82 -1.93
CA ILE A 248 -2.04 5.54 -2.27
C ILE A 248 -0.90 4.51 -2.22
N THR A 249 -0.85 3.72 -1.16
CA THR A 249 0.25 2.79 -0.87
C THR A 249 0.04 1.41 -1.49
N GLU A 250 -1.16 1.13 -1.97
CA GLU A 250 -1.49 -0.02 -2.81
C GLU A 250 -2.61 0.31 -3.79
N SER A 251 -2.39 -0.03 -5.06
CA SER A 251 -3.45 0.01 -6.06
C SER A 251 -3.14 -0.96 -7.18
N ASN A 252 -4.15 -1.71 -7.61
CA ASN A 252 -4.11 -2.45 -8.87
C ASN A 252 -5.52 -2.87 -9.30
N ILE A 253 -5.60 -3.57 -10.42
CA ILE A 253 -6.79 -4.27 -10.86
C ILE A 253 -7.07 -5.48 -9.95
N ARG A 254 -8.34 -5.79 -9.70
CA ARG A 254 -8.77 -7.11 -9.23
C ARG A 254 -9.30 -7.90 -10.41
N TYR A 255 -8.64 -9.01 -10.73
CA TYR A 255 -9.04 -9.84 -11.86
C TYR A 255 -10.22 -10.73 -11.53
N SER A 256 -11.04 -11.00 -12.54
CA SER A 256 -11.93 -12.15 -12.56
C SER A 256 -11.18 -13.39 -13.04
N SER A 257 -11.54 -14.55 -12.50
CA SER A 257 -11.03 -15.86 -12.94
C SER A 257 -11.37 -16.19 -14.40
N THR A 258 -12.34 -15.48 -15.00
CA THR A 258 -12.82 -15.73 -16.37
C THR A 258 -12.02 -14.99 -17.45
N GLN A 259 -11.13 -14.07 -17.07
CA GLN A 259 -10.39 -13.23 -18.02
C GLN A 259 -9.17 -13.97 -18.60
N THR A 260 -9.00 -13.85 -19.91
CA THR A 260 -7.77 -14.23 -20.60
C THR A 260 -6.59 -13.35 -20.15
N GLN A 261 -5.36 -13.82 -20.35
CA GLN A 261 -4.17 -13.06 -19.98
C GLN A 261 -4.09 -11.70 -20.71
N SER A 262 -4.49 -11.65 -21.98
CA SER A 262 -4.49 -10.40 -22.75
C SER A 262 -5.50 -9.39 -22.20
N GLU A 263 -6.70 -9.85 -21.81
CA GLU A 263 -7.70 -8.99 -21.17
C GLU A 263 -7.21 -8.49 -19.80
N LYS A 264 -6.55 -9.35 -19.02
CA LYS A 264 -5.93 -8.94 -17.74
C LYS A 264 -4.96 -7.77 -17.95
N GLU A 265 -4.04 -7.90 -18.91
CA GLU A 265 -3.06 -6.84 -19.20
C GLU A 265 -3.70 -5.55 -19.72
N GLN A 266 -4.70 -5.65 -20.59
CA GLN A 266 -5.43 -4.48 -21.10
C GLN A 266 -6.22 -3.76 -19.99
N ASN A 267 -6.88 -4.51 -19.13
CA ASN A 267 -7.65 -3.96 -18.01
C ASN A 267 -6.74 -3.34 -16.95
N GLN A 268 -5.60 -3.98 -16.65
CA GLN A 268 -4.58 -3.41 -15.79
C GLN A 268 -4.08 -2.07 -16.33
N ASN A 269 -3.70 -2.02 -17.60
CA ASN A 269 -3.24 -0.78 -18.24
C ASN A 269 -4.30 0.33 -18.17
N THR A 270 -5.55 -0.01 -18.51
CA THR A 270 -6.67 0.94 -18.51
C THR A 270 -6.95 1.48 -17.12
N PHE A 271 -7.04 0.62 -16.10
CA PHE A 271 -7.25 1.05 -14.73
C PHE A 271 -6.11 1.94 -14.24
N VAL A 272 -4.86 1.50 -14.43
CA VAL A 272 -3.69 2.27 -13.99
C VAL A 272 -3.61 3.64 -14.66
N ALA A 273 -3.83 3.72 -15.98
CA ALA A 273 -3.85 5.00 -16.69
C ALA A 273 -4.91 5.97 -16.13
N ASN A 274 -6.12 5.48 -15.92
CA ASN A 274 -7.21 6.29 -15.36
C ASN A 274 -6.93 6.70 -13.91
N PHE A 275 -6.39 5.81 -13.10
CA PHE A 275 -6.14 6.09 -11.69
C PHE A 275 -4.93 7.02 -11.47
N VAL A 276 -3.90 6.93 -12.33
CA VAL A 276 -2.81 7.93 -12.37
C VAL A 276 -3.37 9.30 -12.74
N ALA A 277 -4.20 9.40 -13.78
CA ALA A 277 -4.82 10.67 -14.17
C ALA A 277 -5.66 11.28 -13.03
N LYS A 278 -6.42 10.44 -12.32
CA LYS A 278 -7.18 10.83 -11.14
C LYS A 278 -6.29 11.36 -10.00
N CYS A 279 -5.28 10.59 -9.60
CA CYS A 279 -4.35 11.01 -8.55
C CYS A 279 -3.60 12.29 -8.94
N LYS A 280 -3.23 12.43 -10.22
CA LYS A 280 -2.57 13.61 -10.76
C LYS A 280 -3.43 14.87 -10.65
N ALA A 281 -4.74 14.75 -10.83
CA ALA A 281 -5.69 15.87 -10.74
C ALA A 281 -5.90 16.37 -9.31
N ASN A 282 -5.48 15.61 -8.30
CA ASN A 282 -5.60 16.00 -6.90
C ASN A 282 -4.21 16.27 -6.29
N PRO A 283 -3.80 17.54 -6.10
CA PRO A 283 -2.47 17.88 -5.62
C PRO A 283 -2.19 17.44 -4.17
N GLN A 284 -3.20 17.00 -3.42
CA GLN A 284 -3.01 16.42 -2.09
C GLN A 284 -2.44 14.99 -2.15
N VAL A 285 -2.63 14.28 -3.27
CA VAL A 285 -2.02 12.98 -3.52
C VAL A 285 -0.56 13.19 -3.94
N LYS A 286 0.37 12.68 -3.12
CA LYS A 286 1.81 12.87 -3.33
C LYS A 286 2.49 11.65 -3.92
N VAL A 287 2.03 10.46 -3.54
CA VAL A 287 2.60 9.20 -4.01
C VAL A 287 1.48 8.22 -4.36
N LEU A 288 1.62 7.54 -5.49
CA LEU A 288 0.79 6.41 -5.92
C LEU A 288 1.68 5.19 -6.17
N MET A 289 1.44 4.12 -5.42
CA MET A 289 2.17 2.87 -5.51
C MET A 289 1.28 1.75 -6.01
N PHE A 290 1.82 0.92 -6.91
CA PHE A 290 1.11 -0.22 -7.46
C PHE A 290 1.52 -1.53 -6.80
N TYR A 291 0.56 -2.39 -6.51
CA TYR A 291 0.84 -3.75 -6.03
C TYR A 291 0.72 -4.70 -7.21
N GLU A 292 1.78 -5.08 -7.94
CA GLU A 292 3.19 -5.10 -7.50
C GLU A 292 4.20 -5.27 -8.67
N LEU A 293 5.51 -5.42 -8.39
CA LEU A 293 6.58 -5.46 -9.40
C LEU A 293 6.56 -6.72 -10.27
N PHE A 294 6.59 -7.90 -9.66
CA PHE A 294 6.62 -9.18 -10.36
C PHE A 294 5.31 -9.92 -10.23
N ASP A 295 4.97 -10.71 -11.24
CA ASP A 295 3.97 -11.76 -11.06
C ASP A 295 4.45 -12.78 -10.03
N GLU A 296 3.52 -13.22 -9.19
CA GLU A 296 3.79 -14.10 -8.06
C GLU A 296 2.98 -15.39 -8.20
N PRO A 297 3.36 -16.29 -9.13
CA PRO A 297 2.53 -17.44 -9.52
C PRO A 297 2.25 -18.44 -8.38
N LEU A 298 2.96 -18.35 -7.26
CA LEU A 298 2.72 -19.15 -6.06
C LEU A 298 1.61 -18.59 -5.16
N LYS A 299 1.20 -17.33 -5.36
CA LYS A 299 0.05 -16.73 -4.68
C LYS A 299 -1.25 -17.21 -5.30
N SER A 300 -2.37 -16.86 -4.66
CA SER A 300 -3.71 -17.21 -5.17
C SER A 300 -3.90 -16.75 -6.62
N ALA A 301 -4.78 -17.43 -7.37
CA ALA A 301 -4.93 -17.20 -8.81
C ALA A 301 -5.25 -15.74 -9.22
N GLN A 302 -5.84 -14.96 -8.31
CA GLN A 302 -6.09 -13.54 -8.54
C GLN A 302 -4.83 -12.70 -8.33
N GLU A 303 -4.08 -12.93 -7.25
CA GLU A 303 -2.93 -12.11 -6.85
C GLU A 303 -1.67 -12.45 -7.63
N GLY A 304 -1.51 -13.71 -8.07
CA GLY A 304 -0.31 -14.14 -8.79
C GLY A 304 -0.11 -13.50 -10.17
N SER A 305 -1.04 -12.66 -10.64
CA SER A 305 -0.97 -11.96 -11.92
C SER A 305 -0.94 -10.43 -11.79
N TYR A 306 -0.74 -9.87 -10.60
CA TYR A 306 -0.74 -8.41 -10.38
C TYR A 306 0.55 -7.70 -10.82
N GLY A 307 1.64 -8.43 -11.00
CA GLY A 307 2.93 -7.90 -11.38
C GLY A 307 2.89 -6.96 -12.58
N PHE A 308 3.72 -5.94 -12.61
CA PHE A 308 3.97 -5.14 -13.82
C PHE A 308 4.88 -5.88 -14.80
N LEU A 309 5.56 -6.93 -14.32
CA LEU A 309 6.42 -7.82 -15.06
C LEU A 309 5.90 -9.26 -14.94
N LYS A 310 5.92 -9.98 -16.05
CA LYS A 310 5.57 -11.41 -16.10
C LYS A 310 6.79 -12.25 -16.41
N TRP A 311 6.89 -13.44 -15.82
CA TRP A 311 8.01 -14.34 -16.05
C TRP A 311 7.92 -14.99 -17.44
N THR A 312 9.01 -14.92 -18.21
CA THR A 312 9.23 -15.72 -19.43
C THR A 312 9.99 -17.00 -19.10
N THR A 313 10.85 -16.94 -18.09
CA THR A 313 11.44 -18.10 -17.41
C THR A 313 11.35 -17.81 -15.92
N PRO A 314 10.65 -18.65 -15.11
CA PRO A 314 10.44 -18.40 -13.69
C PRO A 314 11.72 -17.94 -12.99
N TYR A 315 11.66 -16.75 -12.39
CA TYR A 315 12.71 -16.13 -11.58
C TYR A 315 14.06 -15.84 -12.28
N THR A 316 14.13 -16.07 -13.58
CA THR A 316 15.35 -15.89 -14.39
C THR A 316 15.19 -14.76 -15.40
N SER A 317 14.07 -14.73 -16.11
CA SER A 317 13.80 -13.73 -17.15
C SER A 317 12.34 -13.33 -17.16
N TRP A 318 12.08 -12.07 -17.50
CA TRP A 318 10.74 -11.50 -17.53
C TRP A 318 10.51 -10.64 -18.77
N ALA A 319 9.23 -10.42 -19.06
CA ALA A 319 8.75 -9.43 -20.01
C ALA A 319 7.97 -8.33 -19.28
N LYS A 320 8.05 -7.11 -19.78
CA LYS A 320 7.14 -6.03 -19.38
C LYS A 320 5.71 -6.39 -19.80
N LYS A 321 4.74 -6.23 -18.90
CA LYS A 321 3.32 -6.19 -19.30
C LYS A 321 2.99 -4.87 -19.96
N LEU A 322 1.82 -4.82 -20.60
CA LEU A 322 1.34 -3.61 -21.28
C LEU A 322 1.43 -2.35 -20.39
N VAL A 323 1.02 -2.43 -19.12
CA VAL A 323 1.11 -1.32 -18.16
C VAL A 323 2.54 -0.78 -18.00
N ALA A 324 3.52 -1.67 -17.89
CA ALA A 324 4.94 -1.30 -17.71
C ALA A 324 5.55 -0.73 -19.00
N SER A 325 5.07 -1.20 -20.15
CA SER A 325 5.51 -0.70 -21.46
C SER A 325 4.95 0.69 -21.76
N ASN A 326 3.78 1.03 -21.22
CA ASN A 326 3.10 2.30 -21.47
C ASN A 326 3.39 3.38 -20.42
N LEU A 327 4.17 3.08 -19.38
CA LEU A 327 4.69 4.08 -18.44
C LEU A 327 5.76 4.93 -19.12
N THR A 328 5.42 6.19 -19.38
CA THR A 328 6.33 7.23 -19.86
C THR A 328 6.36 8.36 -18.83
N ILE A 329 7.41 8.40 -18.01
CA ILE A 329 7.54 9.36 -16.90
C ILE A 329 8.57 10.47 -17.23
N TYR A 330 8.92 10.62 -18.51
CA TYR A 330 9.88 11.63 -18.97
C TYR A 330 9.16 12.90 -19.45
#